data_AF-A0A2K3UWJ7-F1
#
_entry.id   AF-A0A2K3UWJ7-F1
#
_cell.length_a   1.000
_cell.length_b   1.000
_cell.length_c   1.000
_cell.angle_alpha   90.00
_cell.angle_beta   90.00
_cell.angle_gamma   90.00
#
_symmetry.space_group_name_H-M   'P 1'
#
loop_
_entity.id
_entity.type
_entity.pdbx_description
1 polymer ?
#
loop_
_entity_poly.entity_id
_entity_poly.type
_entity_poly.pdbx_seq_one_letter_code
_entity_poly.pdbx_strand_id
1 'polypeptide(L)'
;MPTLRTVTGRTSFALLTVALLGGSGSFARQADAPDSMGTQLSALSGSGLMLASCQERMQRLGTMLGKAGYGPMRSRLFDGTTMIARWYHPEHHTTVLAVAGWQDSGNAFSAGEFAGLVRWNELAGTP
;
A
#
# COMPACT_ATOMS: atom_id res chain seq x y z
N MET A 1 -1.69 11.56 -50.28
CA MET A 1 -0.84 10.64 -49.48
C MET A 1 -1.31 10.74 -48.02
N PRO A 2 -1.78 9.65 -47.40
CA PRO A 2 -2.46 9.73 -46.11
C PRO A 2 -1.50 9.71 -44.92
N THR A 3 -1.90 10.48 -43.91
CA THR A 3 -1.28 10.75 -42.61
C THR A 3 -1.36 9.52 -41.69
N LEU A 4 -0.22 9.01 -41.21
CA LEU A 4 -0.19 7.98 -40.17
C LEU A 4 -0.20 8.65 -38.79
N ARG A 5 -1.37 8.60 -38.14
CA ARG A 5 -1.53 8.87 -36.71
C ARG A 5 -1.07 7.63 -35.94
N THR A 6 0.05 7.73 -35.23
CA THR A 6 0.51 6.69 -34.31
C THR A 6 -0.32 6.75 -33.03
N VAL A 7 -1.41 5.98 -33.00
CA VAL A 7 -2.06 5.58 -31.74
C VAL A 7 -1.42 4.26 -31.32
N THR A 8 -0.47 4.34 -30.40
CA THR A 8 0.12 3.18 -29.71
C THR A 8 -0.05 3.52 -28.23
N GLY A 9 -1.05 2.98 -27.53
CA GLY A 9 -1.27 1.57 -27.30
C GLY A 9 -1.17 1.40 -25.78
N ARG A 10 -2.28 1.72 -25.07
CA ARG A 10 -2.46 1.46 -23.63
C ARG A 10 -2.49 -0.05 -23.42
N THR A 11 -1.33 -0.67 -23.24
CA THR A 11 -1.23 -2.10 -22.92
C THR A 11 -0.04 -2.35 -22.01
N SER A 12 -0.14 -2.00 -20.73
CA SER A 12 0.83 -2.41 -19.69
C SER A 12 0.25 -2.34 -18.27
N PHE A 13 -0.99 -2.80 -18.07
CA PHE A 13 -1.57 -2.93 -16.72
C PHE A 13 -2.08 -4.35 -16.39
N ALA A 14 -1.67 -5.36 -17.16
CA ALA A 14 -2.14 -6.74 -17.00
C ALA A 14 -1.13 -7.69 -16.33
N LEU A 15 -0.05 -7.19 -15.74
CA LEU A 15 0.99 -8.03 -15.10
C LEU A 15 0.96 -8.05 -13.57
N LEU A 16 0.10 -7.26 -12.92
CA LEU A 16 0.02 -7.24 -11.44
C LEU A 16 -1.07 -8.15 -10.86
N THR A 17 -1.95 -8.72 -11.69
CA THR A 17 -3.06 -9.57 -11.21
C THR A 17 -2.73 -11.06 -11.13
N VAL A 18 -1.62 -11.51 -11.71
CA VAL A 18 -1.22 -12.93 -11.75
C VAL A 18 -0.31 -13.35 -10.57
N ALA A 19 0.08 -12.41 -9.69
CA ALA A 19 0.79 -12.75 -8.46
C ALA A 19 -0.14 -13.20 -7.32
N LEU A 20 -1.46 -13.04 -7.44
CA LEU A 20 -2.42 -13.29 -6.35
C LEU A 20 -3.19 -14.62 -6.42
N LEU A 21 -2.99 -15.45 -7.46
CA LEU A 21 -3.88 -16.61 -7.71
C LEU A 21 -3.20 -17.96 -7.94
N GLY A 22 -1.89 -18.11 -7.69
CA GLY A 22 -1.20 -19.37 -8.04
C GLY A 22 0.00 -19.81 -7.22
N GLY A 23 0.19 -19.30 -6.00
CA GLY A 23 1.39 -19.56 -5.20
C GLY A 23 1.12 -20.28 -3.89
N SER A 24 0.75 -21.56 -3.91
CA SER A 24 0.95 -22.46 -2.77
C SER A 24 2.46 -22.68 -2.62
N GLY A 25 3.14 -21.75 -1.94
CA GLY A 25 4.60 -21.77 -1.82
C GLY A 25 5.08 -20.85 -0.70
N SER A 26 5.14 -21.41 0.50
CA SER A 26 6.13 -21.16 1.55
C SER A 26 6.95 -19.86 1.46
N PHE A 27 6.39 -18.72 1.89
CA PHE A 27 7.19 -17.60 2.37
C PHE A 27 7.11 -17.55 3.90
N ALA A 28 8.19 -18.05 4.52
CA ALA A 28 8.70 -17.72 5.85
C ALA A 28 7.68 -17.61 7.00
N ARG A 29 7.62 -18.68 7.80
CA ARG A 29 7.20 -18.63 9.19
C ARG A 29 8.18 -17.74 9.99
N GLN A 30 7.78 -16.52 10.35
CA GLN A 30 8.40 -15.67 11.39
C GLN A 30 7.39 -14.54 11.69
N ALA A 31 6.77 -14.38 12.85
CA ALA A 31 6.99 -14.88 14.20
C ALA A 31 5.64 -15.12 14.91
N ASP A 32 5.69 -16.04 15.88
CA ASP A 32 4.63 -16.43 16.79
C ASP A 32 4.34 -15.27 17.79
N ALA A 33 3.40 -14.36 17.45
CA ALA A 33 2.78 -13.34 18.33
C ALA A 33 1.53 -12.76 17.63
N PRO A 34 0.49 -12.29 18.36
CA PRO A 34 -0.90 -12.51 18.00
C PRO A 34 -1.38 -11.73 16.78
N ASP A 35 -1.86 -12.52 15.80
CA ASP A 35 -2.84 -12.39 14.70
C ASP A 35 -3.84 -11.20 14.62
N SER A 36 -3.62 -10.10 15.33
CA SER A 36 -4.55 -8.98 15.45
C SER A 36 -4.26 -7.87 14.45
N MET A 37 -3.01 -7.42 14.32
CA MET A 37 -2.65 -6.31 13.44
C MET A 37 -2.75 -6.71 11.96
N GLY A 38 -2.14 -7.84 11.56
CA GLY A 38 -2.17 -8.32 10.16
C GLY A 38 -3.59 -8.57 9.64
N THR A 39 -4.46 -9.14 10.49
CA THR A 39 -5.88 -9.34 10.17
C THR A 39 -6.62 -8.00 10.02
N GLN A 40 -6.34 -7.03 10.88
CA GLN A 40 -6.92 -5.68 10.79
C GLN A 40 -6.45 -4.92 9.53
N LEU A 41 -5.17 -5.01 9.18
CA LEU A 41 -4.63 -4.40 7.96
C LEU A 41 -5.24 -5.03 6.71
N SER A 42 -5.41 -6.35 6.71
CA SER A 42 -6.06 -7.08 5.63
C SER A 42 -7.54 -6.70 5.49
N ALA A 43 -8.26 -6.55 6.60
CA ALA A 43 -9.65 -6.10 6.59
C ALA A 43 -9.83 -4.65 6.07
N LEU A 44 -8.80 -3.81 6.22
CA LEU A 44 -8.77 -2.47 5.65
C LEU A 44 -8.39 -2.45 4.17
N SER A 45 -7.94 -3.57 3.60
CA SER A 45 -7.56 -3.65 2.20
C SER A 45 -8.79 -3.78 1.30
N GLY A 46 -8.70 -3.30 0.05
CA GLY A 46 -9.82 -3.34 -0.89
C GLY A 46 -9.52 -2.64 -2.21
N SER A 47 -10.35 -2.90 -3.21
CA SER A 47 -10.27 -2.32 -4.56
C SER A 47 -11.61 -1.74 -5.00
N GLY A 48 -11.62 -0.99 -6.10
CA GLY A 48 -12.82 -0.31 -6.61
C GLY A 48 -13.30 0.85 -5.74
N LEU A 49 -12.41 1.41 -4.91
CA LEU A 49 -12.74 2.42 -3.90
C LEU A 49 -12.83 3.83 -4.50
N MET A 50 -13.71 4.65 -3.93
CA MET A 50 -13.69 6.10 -4.13
C MET A 50 -12.52 6.73 -3.35
N LEU A 51 -12.09 7.93 -3.76
CA LEU A 51 -11.06 8.70 -3.03
C LEU A 51 -11.39 8.83 -1.54
N ALA A 52 -12.64 9.20 -1.23
CA ALA A 52 -13.11 9.39 0.14
C ALA A 52 -12.95 8.11 0.99
N SER A 53 -13.23 6.93 0.41
CA SER A 53 -13.06 5.65 1.11
C SER A 53 -11.59 5.33 1.37
N CYS A 54 -10.69 5.67 0.45
CA CYS A 54 -9.25 5.53 0.66
C CYS A 54 -8.75 6.47 1.78
N GLN A 55 -9.23 7.72 1.81
CA GLN A 55 -8.91 8.69 2.86
C GLN A 55 -9.42 8.23 4.23
N GLU A 56 -10.66 7.76 4.30
CA GLU A 56 -11.26 7.23 5.53
C GLU A 56 -10.45 6.04 6.07
N ARG A 57 -10.09 5.08 5.21
CA ARG A 57 -9.26 3.92 5.58
C ARG A 57 -7.89 4.35 6.10
N MET A 58 -7.27 5.36 5.47
CA MET A 58 -5.98 5.88 5.92
C MET A 58 -6.06 6.58 7.28
N GLN A 59 -7.11 7.37 7.52
CA GLN A 59 -7.36 8.01 8.81
C GLN A 59 -7.67 6.99 9.91
N ARG A 60 -8.50 5.99 9.60
CA ARG A 60 -8.83 4.88 10.51
C ARG A 60 -7.58 4.09 10.88
N LEU A 61 -6.73 3.79 9.90
CA LEU A 61 -5.45 3.14 10.13
C LEU A 61 -4.54 3.99 11.02
N GLY A 62 -4.37 5.28 10.70
CA GLY A 62 -3.54 6.17 11.51
C GLY A 62 -4.01 6.28 12.96
N THR A 63 -5.33 6.30 13.20
CA THR A 63 -5.91 6.32 14.55
C THR A 63 -5.62 5.02 15.31
N MET A 64 -5.76 3.88 14.62
CA MET A 64 -5.47 2.57 15.20
C MET A 64 -3.99 2.45 15.58
N LEU A 65 -3.09 2.83 14.67
CA LEU A 65 -1.65 2.77 14.89
C LEU A 65 -1.19 3.75 15.97
N GLY A 66 -1.77 4.95 16.03
CA GLY A 66 -1.49 5.91 17.11
C GLY A 66 -1.86 5.37 18.49
N LYS A 67 -2.97 4.62 18.61
CA LYS A 67 -3.33 3.93 19.86
C LYS A 67 -2.39 2.77 20.19
N ALA A 68 -1.78 2.16 19.17
CA ALA A 68 -0.84 1.06 19.30
C ALA A 68 0.62 1.51 19.50
N GLY A 69 0.89 2.80 19.75
CA GLY A 69 2.23 3.32 20.04
C GLY A 69 3.09 3.68 18.82
N TYR A 70 2.54 3.58 17.61
CA TYR A 70 3.25 4.03 16.42
C TYR A 70 3.40 5.55 16.39
N GLY A 71 4.54 6.01 15.87
CA GLY A 71 4.82 7.42 15.66
C GLY A 71 3.93 8.10 14.61
N PRO A 72 4.10 9.41 14.40
CA PRO A 72 3.24 10.20 13.51
C PRO A 72 3.35 9.74 12.05
N MET A 73 2.21 9.78 11.35
CA MET A 73 2.11 9.46 9.93
C MET A 73 3.03 10.38 9.11
N ARG A 74 3.83 9.77 8.23
CA ARG A 74 4.50 10.47 7.13
C ARG A 74 3.90 9.97 5.84
N SER A 75 3.46 10.85 4.94
CA SER A 75 2.90 10.45 3.66
C SER A 75 3.52 11.21 2.49
N ARG A 76 3.47 10.59 1.30
CA ARG A 76 3.93 11.16 0.04
C ARG A 76 3.01 10.73 -1.09
N LEU A 77 2.70 11.66 -1.97
CA LEU A 77 2.01 11.40 -3.22
C LEU A 77 3.05 11.11 -4.31
N PHE A 78 2.94 9.95 -4.93
CA PHE A 78 3.76 9.49 -6.04
C PHE A 78 2.97 9.62 -7.34
N ASP A 79 3.61 10.21 -8.35
CA ASP A 79 3.09 10.43 -9.70
C ASP A 79 1.66 11.01 -9.76
N GLY A 80 1.28 11.78 -8.74
CA GLY A 80 -0.05 12.40 -8.61
C GLY A 80 -1.22 11.44 -8.35
N THR A 81 -0.98 10.12 -8.31
CA THR A 81 -2.07 9.12 -8.33
C THR A 81 -1.99 8.08 -7.22
N THR A 82 -0.86 7.98 -6.51
CA THR A 82 -0.68 6.98 -5.45
C THR A 82 -0.16 7.64 -4.18
N MET A 83 -0.94 7.57 -3.10
CA MET A 83 -0.52 8.00 -1.78
C MET A 83 0.14 6.84 -1.04
N ILE A 84 1.38 7.03 -0.58
CA ILE A 84 2.04 6.11 0.33
C ILE A 84 2.14 6.79 1.70
N ALA A 85 1.71 6.09 2.74
CA ALA A 85 1.81 6.53 4.13
C ALA A 85 2.64 5.53 4.95
N ARG A 86 3.38 6.05 5.93
CA ARG A 86 4.31 5.30 6.76
C ARG A 86 4.18 5.68 8.23
N TRP A 87 4.18 4.68 9.09
CA TRP A 87 4.26 4.80 10.55
C TRP A 87 5.38 3.90 11.06
N TYR A 88 6.13 4.36 12.06
CA TYR A 88 7.22 3.60 12.65
C TYR A 88 7.01 3.46 14.15
N HIS A 89 7.15 2.24 14.67
CA HIS A 89 7.15 1.97 16.10
C HIS A 89 8.61 1.84 16.59
N PRO A 90 9.13 2.79 17.38
CA PRO A 90 10.53 2.78 17.79
C PRO A 90 10.88 1.61 18.71
N GLU A 91 9.97 1.22 19.61
CA GLU A 91 10.24 0.15 20.60
C GLU A 91 10.23 -1.25 19.98
N HIS A 92 9.26 -1.54 19.10
CA HIS A 92 9.17 -2.81 18.39
C HIS A 92 10.01 -2.87 17.11
N HIS A 93 10.61 -1.75 16.71
CA HIS A 93 11.32 -1.59 15.45
C HIS A 93 10.53 -2.10 14.24
N THR A 94 9.22 -1.82 14.18
CA THR A 94 8.36 -2.18 13.05
C THR A 94 7.88 -0.95 12.29
N THR A 95 7.67 -1.10 10.99
CA THR A 95 7.09 -0.07 10.12
C THR A 95 5.80 -0.58 9.53
N VAL A 96 4.72 0.19 9.65
CA VAL A 96 3.52 -0.02 8.85
C VAL A 96 3.55 0.91 7.64
N LEU A 97 3.32 0.33 6.46
CA LEU A 97 3.14 1.05 5.22
C LEU A 97 1.72 0.85 4.72
N ALA A 98 1.11 1.93 4.25
CA ALA A 98 -0.14 1.89 3.52
C ALA A 98 0.05 2.52 2.14
N VAL A 99 -0.56 1.91 1.14
CA VAL A 99 -0.61 2.39 -0.24
C VAL A 99 -2.07 2.56 -0.62
N ALA A 100 -2.42 3.74 -1.11
CA ALA A 100 -3.76 4.05 -1.55
C ALA A 100 -3.75 4.76 -2.91
N GLY A 101 -4.68 4.40 -3.79
CA GLY A 101 -4.97 5.20 -4.97
C GLY A 101 -5.52 6.57 -4.56
N TRP A 102 -5.13 7.59 -5.31
CA TRP A 102 -5.45 9.00 -5.08
C TRP A 102 -6.17 9.63 -6.28
N GLN A 103 -7.08 8.88 -6.87
CA GLN A 103 -7.95 9.31 -7.97
C GLN A 103 -9.40 9.36 -7.48
N ASP A 104 -10.33 9.93 -8.24
CA ASP A 104 -11.74 10.03 -7.81
C ASP A 104 -12.39 8.66 -7.55
N SER A 105 -12.10 7.67 -8.40
CA SER A 105 -12.69 6.32 -8.34
C SER A 105 -11.75 5.23 -8.83
N GLY A 106 -12.11 3.96 -8.58
CA GLY A 106 -11.35 2.80 -9.05
C GLY A 106 -10.06 2.56 -8.28
N ASN A 107 -9.91 3.15 -7.09
CA ASN A 107 -8.69 3.04 -6.30
C ASN A 107 -8.57 1.69 -5.59
N ALA A 108 -7.35 1.36 -5.20
CA ALA A 108 -7.07 0.30 -4.24
C ALA A 108 -6.51 0.90 -2.95
N PHE A 109 -6.71 0.21 -1.84
CA PHE A 109 -6.04 0.46 -0.58
C PHE A 109 -5.45 -0.86 -0.08
N SER A 110 -4.20 -0.81 0.37
CA SER A 110 -3.53 -1.93 1.02
C SER A 110 -2.60 -1.41 2.10
N ALA A 111 -2.40 -2.21 3.15
CA ALA A 111 -1.43 -1.90 4.19
C ALA A 111 -0.71 -3.18 4.65
N GLY A 112 0.53 -3.03 5.06
CA GLY A 112 1.38 -4.12 5.54
C GLY A 112 2.34 -3.64 6.62
N GLU A 113 2.71 -4.56 7.51
CA GLU A 113 3.73 -4.35 8.54
C GLU A 113 5.04 -5.00 8.12
N PHE A 114 6.15 -4.32 8.38
CA PHE A 114 7.50 -4.71 7.99
C PHE A 114 8.42 -4.59 9.21
N ALA A 115 9.34 -5.54 9.34
CA ALA A 115 10.40 -5.45 10.33
C ALA A 115 11.41 -4.36 9.92
N GLY A 116 11.88 -3.60 10.91
CA GLY A 116 12.83 -2.51 10.73
C GLY A 116 12.18 -1.18 10.32
N LEU A 117 13.04 -0.19 10.09
CA LEU A 117 12.65 1.11 9.55
C LEU A 117 12.67 1.05 8.01
N VAL A 118 11.50 1.14 7.36
CA VAL A 118 11.46 1.28 5.90
C VAL A 118 11.72 2.72 5.51
N ARG A 119 12.74 2.98 4.71
CA ARG A 119 13.11 4.34 4.33
C ARG A 119 12.41 4.77 3.03
N TRP A 120 12.19 6.07 2.87
CA TRP A 120 11.51 6.60 1.68
C TRP A 120 12.28 6.37 0.37
N ASN A 121 13.61 6.32 0.42
CA ASN A 121 14.45 6.01 -0.74
C ASN A 121 14.33 4.54 -1.17
N GLU A 122 13.96 3.63 -0.27
CA GLU A 122 13.71 2.22 -0.60
C GLU A 122 12.36 2.04 -1.31
N LEU A 123 11.37 2.86 -0.96
CA LEU A 123 10.04 2.87 -1.59
C LEU A 123 10.01 3.58 -2.94
N ALA A 124 10.91 4.54 -3.12
CA ALA A 124 10.93 5.37 -4.31
C ALA A 124 11.49 4.66 -5.54
N GLY A 125 11.99 3.43 -5.43
CA GLY A 125 12.58 2.65 -6.52
C GLY A 125 13.47 3.52 -7.41
N THR A 126 14.77 3.60 -7.11
CA THR A 126 15.77 4.22 -8.01
C THR A 126 15.40 4.04 -9.50
N PRO A 127 15.53 5.11 -10.31
CA PRO A 127 14.93 5.23 -11.65
C PRO A 127 15.09 4.00 -12.54
#